data_AF-A0A949TNQ1-F1
#
_entry.id   AF-A0A949TNQ1-F1
#
_cell.length_a   1.000
_cell.length_b   1.000
_cell.length_c   1.000
_cell.angle_alpha   90.00
_cell.angle_beta   90.00
_cell.angle_gamma   90.00
#
_symmetry.space_group_name_H-M   'P 1'
#
loop_
_entity.id
_entity.type
_entity.pdbx_description
1 polymer ?
#
loop_
_entity_poly.entity_id
_entity_poly.type
_entity_poly.pdbx_seq_one_letter_code
_entity_poly.pdbx_strand_id
1 'polypeptide(L)'
;MTMTTATATATANLPLLKKGDSGDSVRFLEQLLSSIYWFSQKPNAPILITENVKFDGVYDEQCQQIVKEFQVNYNSTFPAPAPNIAVDGEVGEQTWKALGDAIFRYTYL
;
A
#
# COMPACT_ATOMS: atom_id res chain seq x y z
N MET A 1 38.23 14.88 -18.58
CA MET A 1 37.47 14.01 -17.66
C MET A 1 36.08 13.85 -18.24
N THR A 2 35.79 12.72 -18.89
CA THR A 2 34.48 12.43 -19.46
C THR A 2 33.59 11.83 -18.37
N MET A 3 32.53 12.55 -17.99
CA MET A 3 31.48 12.04 -17.11
C MET A 3 30.62 11.06 -17.90
N THR A 4 30.75 9.77 -17.60
CA THR A 4 29.83 8.75 -18.10
C THR A 4 28.54 8.86 -17.29
N THR A 5 27.48 9.44 -17.86
CA THR A 5 26.14 9.39 -17.26
C THR A 5 25.59 7.98 -17.43
N ALA A 6 25.51 7.23 -16.34
CA ALA A 6 24.80 5.96 -16.30
C ALA A 6 23.32 6.23 -16.60
N THR A 7 22.81 5.64 -17.68
CA THR A 7 21.39 5.69 -18.03
C THR A 7 20.66 4.74 -17.08
N ALA A 8 20.06 5.29 -16.03
CA ALA A 8 19.16 4.52 -15.18
C ALA A 8 17.92 4.18 -16.01
N THR A 9 17.78 2.92 -16.43
CA THR A 9 16.50 2.37 -16.87
C THR A 9 15.56 2.40 -15.68
N ALA A 10 14.75 3.47 -15.58
CA ALA A 10 13.67 3.55 -14.63
C ALA A 10 12.65 2.46 -14.97
N THR A 11 12.70 1.32 -14.29
CA THR A 11 11.58 0.40 -14.25
C THR A 11 10.43 1.14 -13.58
N ALA A 12 9.36 1.40 -14.34
CA ALA A 12 8.16 2.14 -13.93
C ALA A 12 7.32 1.46 -12.83
N ASN A 13 7.89 0.51 -12.09
CA ASN A 13 7.20 -0.31 -11.12
C ASN A 13 7.65 0.06 -9.71
N LEU A 14 6.69 0.23 -8.81
CA LEU A 14 6.95 0.43 -7.39
C LEU A 14 7.69 -0.80 -6.81
N PRO A 15 8.62 -0.61 -5.86
CA PRO A 15 9.43 -1.69 -5.33
C PRO A 15 8.60 -2.68 -4.50
N LEU A 16 9.08 -3.92 -4.40
CA LEU A 16 8.60 -4.84 -3.38
C LEU A 16 9.01 -4.31 -2.01
N LEU A 17 8.03 -4.12 -1.10
CA LEU A 17 8.29 -3.74 0.28
C LEU A 17 7.91 -4.86 1.25
N LYS A 18 8.72 -5.07 2.29
CA LYS A 18 8.50 -6.08 3.33
C LYS A 18 9.16 -5.66 4.65
N LYS A 19 8.88 -6.43 5.72
CA LYS A 19 9.42 -6.18 7.07
C LYS A 19 10.94 -5.98 7.04
N GLY A 20 11.40 -4.88 7.64
CA GLY A 20 12.81 -4.48 7.69
C GLY A 20 13.22 -3.45 6.64
N ASP A 21 12.41 -3.23 5.61
CA ASP A 21 12.66 -2.15 4.65
C ASP A 21 12.42 -0.77 5.29
N SER A 22 13.06 0.26 4.73
CA SER A 22 12.88 1.65 5.18
C SER A 22 13.17 2.63 4.05
N GLY A 23 12.71 3.88 4.20
CA GLY A 23 12.96 4.96 3.26
C GLY A 23 11.70 5.46 2.57
N ASP A 24 11.89 6.24 1.50
CA ASP A 24 10.80 7.02 0.89
C ASP A 24 9.67 6.16 0.32
N SER A 25 9.99 4.96 -0.18
CA SER A 25 8.95 4.03 -0.67
C SER A 25 8.08 3.48 0.46
N VAL A 26 8.67 3.21 1.64
CA VAL A 26 7.91 2.81 2.83
C VAL A 26 7.09 3.97 3.37
N ARG A 27 7.67 5.18 3.44
CA ARG A 27 6.93 6.39 3.80
C ARG A 27 5.76 6.64 2.87
N PHE A 28 5.92 6.38 1.57
CA PHE A 28 4.83 6.47 0.60
C PHE A 28 3.74 5.41 0.87
N LEU A 29 4.11 4.16 1.14
CA LEU A 29 3.15 3.12 1.57
C LEU A 29 2.36 3.57 2.82
N GLU A 30 3.06 4.03 3.85
CA GLU A 30 2.44 4.49 5.11
C GLU A 30 1.48 5.66 4.85
N GLN A 31 1.81 6.57 3.94
CA GLN A 31 0.92 7.66 3.54
C GLN A 31 -0.40 7.13 2.96
N LEU A 32 -0.33 6.13 2.07
CA LEU A 32 -1.52 5.52 1.46
C LEU A 32 -2.36 4.79 2.50
N LEU A 33 -1.73 4.00 3.37
CA LEU A 33 -2.40 3.31 4.47
C LEU A 33 -3.09 4.31 5.40
N SER A 34 -2.40 5.38 5.80
CA SER A 34 -3.00 6.41 6.66
C SER A 34 -4.21 7.08 5.98
N SER A 35 -4.13 7.36 4.68
CA SER A 35 -5.28 7.88 3.93
C SER A 35 -6.47 6.91 3.92
N ILE A 36 -6.23 5.61 3.73
CA ILE A 36 -7.27 4.58 3.78
C ILE A 36 -7.93 4.54 5.16
N TYR A 37 -7.14 4.58 6.25
CA TYR A 37 -7.68 4.63 7.62
C TYR A 37 -8.62 5.83 7.84
N TRP A 38 -8.25 7.00 7.34
CA TRP A 38 -9.09 8.20 7.50
C TRP A 38 -10.33 8.16 6.61
N PHE A 39 -10.24 7.60 5.41
CA PHE A 39 -11.40 7.44 4.54
C PHE A 39 -12.42 6.43 5.07
N SER A 40 -11.97 5.39 5.78
CA SER A 40 -12.87 4.44 6.43
C SER A 40 -13.67 5.02 7.60
N GLN A 41 -13.31 6.20 8.11
CA GLN A 41 -14.07 6.87 9.17
C GLN A 41 -15.38 7.51 8.68
N LYS A 42 -15.57 7.62 7.36
CA LYS A 42 -16.83 8.14 6.80
C LYS A 42 -17.97 7.14 7.06
N PRO A 43 -19.20 7.61 7.34
CA PRO A 43 -20.35 6.71 7.49
C PRO A 43 -20.53 5.80 6.27
N ASN A 44 -20.77 4.51 6.52
CA ASN A 44 -20.98 3.46 5.51
C ASN A 44 -19.78 3.17 4.58
N ALA A 45 -18.60 3.74 4.87
CA ALA A 45 -17.40 3.40 4.13
C ALA A 45 -16.91 2.01 4.55
N PRO A 46 -16.36 1.20 3.63
CA PRO A 46 -15.74 -0.06 4.01
C PRO A 46 -14.56 0.19 4.95
N ILE A 47 -14.30 -0.75 5.86
CA ILE A 47 -13.13 -0.73 6.74
C ILE A 47 -12.12 -1.70 6.14
N LEU A 48 -11.02 -1.17 5.60
CA LEU A 48 -9.95 -2.01 5.03
C LEU A 48 -8.79 -2.22 6.00
N ILE A 49 -8.57 -1.28 6.92
CA ILE A 49 -7.65 -1.39 8.04
C ILE A 49 -8.29 -0.76 9.28
N THR A 50 -8.01 -1.28 10.46
CA THR A 50 -8.65 -0.85 11.72
C THR A 50 -7.79 0.10 12.54
N GLU A 51 -6.49 0.14 12.29
CA GLU A 51 -5.54 1.01 12.98
C GLU A 51 -4.81 1.92 12.00
N ASN A 52 -4.48 3.14 12.45
CA ASN A 52 -3.64 4.04 11.68
C ASN A 52 -2.18 3.59 11.79
N VAL A 53 -1.50 3.50 10.66
CA VAL A 53 -0.09 3.14 10.60
C VAL A 53 0.78 4.24 11.22
N LYS A 54 1.86 3.84 11.89
CA LYS A 54 2.91 4.76 12.30
C LYS A 54 3.61 5.34 11.06
N PHE A 55 3.76 6.66 11.02
CA PHE A 55 4.34 7.38 9.88
C PHE A 55 5.82 7.73 10.11
N ASP A 56 6.70 6.74 10.10
CA ASP A 56 8.14 6.91 10.36
C ASP A 56 9.05 6.46 9.21
N GLY A 57 8.50 5.89 8.14
CA GLY A 57 9.23 5.38 6.98
C GLY A 57 9.96 4.07 7.26
N VAL A 58 9.48 3.28 8.21
CA VAL A 58 10.04 1.97 8.61
C VAL A 58 8.97 0.90 8.48
N TYR A 59 9.26 -0.14 7.70
CA TYR A 59 8.36 -1.26 7.54
C TYR A 59 8.54 -2.20 8.74
N ASP A 60 7.97 -1.81 9.87
CA ASP A 60 8.02 -2.54 11.12
C ASP A 60 6.94 -3.64 11.20
N GLU A 61 6.78 -4.22 12.39
CA GLU A 61 5.77 -5.26 12.62
C GLU A 61 4.34 -4.73 12.54
N GLN A 62 4.10 -3.50 12.97
CA GLN A 62 2.77 -2.88 12.87
C GLN A 62 2.41 -2.65 11.41
N CYS A 63 3.34 -2.08 10.62
CA CYS A 63 3.13 -1.86 9.19
C CYS A 63 2.82 -3.17 8.46
N GLN A 64 3.54 -4.26 8.76
CA GLN A 64 3.26 -5.58 8.19
C GLN A 64 1.87 -6.11 8.55
N GLN A 65 1.45 -5.96 9.82
CA GLN A 65 0.14 -6.41 10.26
C GLN A 65 -0.98 -5.64 9.56
N ILE A 66 -0.84 -4.31 9.43
CA ILE A 66 -1.78 -3.45 8.73
C ILE A 66 -1.85 -3.81 7.23
N VAL A 67 -0.71 -4.11 6.59
CA VAL A 67 -0.72 -4.56 5.18
C VAL A 67 -1.45 -5.90 5.03
N LYS A 68 -1.26 -6.85 5.95
CA LYS A 68 -2.01 -8.12 5.93
C LYS A 68 -3.51 -7.90 6.11
N GLU A 69 -3.90 -7.04 7.03
CA GLU A 69 -5.30 -6.67 7.25
C GLU A 69 -5.91 -6.06 5.99
N PHE A 70 -5.21 -5.10 5.37
CA PHE A 70 -5.60 -4.52 4.08
C PHE A 70 -5.79 -5.62 3.02
N GLN A 71 -4.83 -6.53 2.89
CA GLN A 71 -4.88 -7.60 1.89
C GLN A 71 -6.10 -8.50 2.05
N VAL A 72 -6.41 -8.91 3.28
CA VAL A 72 -7.60 -9.72 3.60
C VAL A 72 -8.87 -8.95 3.27
N ASN A 73 -8.99 -7.74 3.81
CA ASN A 73 -10.23 -6.97 3.74
C ASN A 73 -10.53 -6.47 2.33
N TYR A 74 -9.49 -6.09 1.57
CA TYR A 74 -9.65 -5.69 0.18
C TYR A 74 -10.25 -6.82 -0.66
N ASN A 75 -9.67 -8.02 -0.58
CA ASN A 75 -10.17 -9.20 -1.30
C ASN A 75 -11.62 -9.54 -0.92
N SER A 76 -11.99 -9.38 0.36
CA SER A 76 -13.35 -9.65 0.83
C SER A 76 -14.35 -8.54 0.46
N THR A 77 -13.91 -7.29 0.36
CA THR A 77 -14.78 -6.12 0.16
C THR A 77 -15.02 -5.86 -1.32
N PHE A 78 -13.99 -6.01 -2.15
CA PHE A 78 -14.03 -5.73 -3.57
C PHE A 78 -13.80 -7.03 -4.35
N PRO A 79 -14.87 -7.78 -4.69
CA PRO A 79 -14.74 -8.97 -5.51
C PRO A 79 -14.41 -8.60 -6.98
N ALA A 80 -14.11 -9.63 -7.78
CA ALA A 80 -13.76 -9.50 -9.20
C ALA A 80 -14.70 -8.52 -9.95
N PRO A 81 -14.16 -7.64 -10.82
CA PRO A 81 -12.84 -7.72 -11.46
C PRO A 81 -11.68 -7.01 -10.72
N ALA A 82 -11.80 -6.75 -9.42
CA ALA A 82 -10.71 -6.17 -8.63
C ALA A 82 -9.45 -7.09 -8.60
N PRO A 83 -8.24 -6.53 -8.41
CA PRO A 83 -7.02 -7.27 -8.15
C PRO A 83 -7.20 -8.33 -7.05
N ASN A 84 -6.82 -9.57 -7.33
CA ASN A 84 -6.70 -10.59 -6.30
C ASN A 84 -5.27 -10.52 -5.73
N ILE A 85 -5.14 -10.11 -4.47
CA ILE A 85 -3.84 -9.89 -3.81
C ILE A 85 -3.51 -11.03 -2.85
N ALA A 86 -2.24 -11.44 -2.82
CA ALA A 86 -1.78 -12.42 -1.82
C ALA A 86 -1.88 -11.81 -0.41
N VAL A 87 -2.14 -12.64 0.60
CA VAL A 87 -2.18 -12.24 2.02
C VAL A 87 -0.88 -12.69 2.69
N ASP A 88 0.20 -11.98 2.42
CA ASP A 88 1.56 -12.32 2.84
C ASP A 88 2.21 -11.21 3.70
N GLY A 89 1.64 -10.01 3.72
CA GLY A 89 2.25 -8.84 4.35
C GLY A 89 3.43 -8.29 3.54
N GLU A 90 3.49 -8.56 2.24
CA GLU A 90 4.42 -7.94 1.32
C GLU A 90 3.67 -7.03 0.33
N VAL A 91 4.29 -5.90 -0.01
CA VAL A 91 3.70 -4.93 -0.95
C VAL A 91 4.35 -5.12 -2.31
N GLY A 92 3.87 -6.13 -3.04
CA GLY A 92 4.20 -6.35 -4.44
C GLY A 92 3.29 -5.57 -5.39
N GLU A 93 3.47 -5.79 -6.69
CA GLU A 93 2.75 -5.08 -7.76
C GLU A 93 1.22 -5.08 -7.57
N GLN A 94 0.63 -6.22 -7.21
CA GLN A 94 -0.82 -6.32 -7.04
C GLN A 94 -1.31 -5.59 -5.78
N THR A 95 -0.55 -5.64 -4.68
CA THR A 95 -0.86 -4.87 -3.47
C THR A 95 -0.80 -3.36 -3.75
N TRP A 96 0.18 -2.89 -4.52
CA TRP A 96 0.25 -1.49 -4.95
C TRP A 96 -0.96 -1.06 -5.79
N LYS A 97 -1.38 -1.90 -6.74
CA LYS A 97 -2.59 -1.63 -7.54
C LYS A 97 -3.84 -1.57 -6.67
N ALA A 98 -3.98 -2.50 -5.72
CA ALA A 98 -5.10 -2.52 -4.78
C ALA A 98 -5.14 -1.27 -3.88
N LEU A 99 -3.99 -0.80 -3.39
CA LEU A 99 -3.91 0.44 -2.60
C LEU A 99 -4.40 1.66 -3.40
N GLY A 100 -3.97 1.78 -4.66
CA GLY A 100 -4.43 2.84 -5.56
C GLY A 100 -5.93 2.75 -5.88
N ASP A 101 -6.42 1.54 -6.19
CA ASP A 101 -7.83 1.27 -6.45
C ASP A 101 -8.71 1.55 -5.22
N ALA A 102 -8.27 1.18 -4.01
CA ALA A 102 -9.00 1.47 -2.77
C ALA A 102 -9.19 2.97 -2.57
N ILE A 103 -8.14 3.78 -2.73
CA ILE A 103 -8.21 5.25 -2.64
C ILE A 103 -9.19 5.82 -3.66
N PHE A 104 -9.15 5.32 -4.90
CA PHE A 104 -10.10 5.71 -5.94
C PHE A 104 -11.54 5.40 -5.52
N ARG A 105 -11.81 4.18 -5.04
CA ARG A 105 -13.16 3.78 -4.58
C ARG A 105 -13.67 4.64 -3.43
N TYR A 106 -12.86 4.96 -2.42
CA TYR A 106 -13.27 5.85 -1.32
C TYR A 106 -13.61 7.29 -1.75
N THR A 107 -13.14 7.71 -2.92
CA THR A 107 -13.36 9.06 -3.43
C THR A 107 -14.66 9.18 -4.22
N TYR A 108 -15.11 8.09 -4.83
CA TYR A 108 -16.23 8.10 -5.79
C TYR A 108 -17.39 7.15 -5.44
N LEU A 109 -17.32 6.45 -4.31
CA LEU A 109 -18.45 5.76 -3.67
C LEU A 109 -19.19 6.73 -2.73
#